data_AF-A0A969X8A9-F1
#
_entry.id   AF-A0A969X8A9-F1
#
_cell.length_a   1.000
_cell.length_b   1.000
_cell.length_c   1.000
_cell.angle_alpha   90.00
_cell.angle_beta   90.00
_cell.angle_gamma   90.00
#
_symmetry.space_group_name_H-M   'P 1'
#
loop_
_entity.id
_entity.type
_entity.pdbx_description
1 polymer ?
#
loop_
_entity_poly.entity_id
_entity_poly.type
_entity_poly.pdbx_seq_one_letter_code
_entity_poly.pdbx_strand_id
1 'polypeptide(L)'
;MSPFADLEAGMEKIGSDFVVCFKPNSNYLTGSDWSLEPLKQELIKIMALARKYNSNVEIDMKTIITLNGEPQRLWAWCDMAAEIIANY
;
A
#
# COMPACT_ATOMS: atom_id res chain seq x y z
N MET A 1 4.31 8.31 -0.55
CA MET A 1 3.89 8.48 0.85
C MET A 1 4.03 7.16 1.59
N SER A 2 4.42 7.18 2.86
CA SER A 2 4.44 6.00 3.73
C SER A 2 3.14 5.91 4.55
N PRO A 3 2.78 4.75 5.12
CA PRO A 3 1.61 4.63 6.00
C PRO A 3 1.70 5.45 7.29
N PHE A 4 2.90 5.92 7.64
CA PHE A 4 3.14 6.79 8.80
C PHE A 4 2.91 8.27 8.51
N ALA A 5 2.68 8.66 7.25
CA ALA A 5 2.35 10.02 6.88
C ALA A 5 0.88 10.36 7.21
N ASP A 6 0.59 11.66 7.32
CA ASP A 6 -0.78 12.14 7.25
C ASP A 6 -1.27 12.08 5.79
N LEU A 7 -1.78 10.90 5.42
CA LEU A 7 -2.20 10.61 4.05
C LEU A 7 -3.35 11.52 3.61
N GLU A 8 -4.28 11.86 4.50
CA GLU A 8 -5.44 12.67 4.14
C GLU A 8 -5.02 14.10 3.82
N ALA A 9 -4.27 14.74 4.72
CA ALA A 9 -3.76 16.09 4.48
C ALA A 9 -2.80 16.14 3.27
N GLY A 10 -2.04 15.06 3.04
CA GLY A 10 -1.15 14.94 1.89
C GLY A 10 -1.91 14.85 0.56
N MET A 11 -2.91 13.98 0.48
CA MET A 11 -3.66 13.74 -0.76
C MET A 11 -4.59 14.91 -1.10
N GLU A 12 -5.20 15.55 -0.09
CA GLU A 12 -5.99 16.78 -0.28
C GLU A 12 -5.20 17.88 -0.99
N LYS A 13 -3.92 18.06 -0.63
CA LYS A 13 -3.06 19.11 -1.20
C LYS A 13 -2.48 18.74 -2.55
N ILE A 14 -2.28 17.45 -2.83
CA ILE A 14 -1.70 16.98 -4.09
C ILE A 14 -2.73 16.95 -5.22
N GLY A 15 -3.97 16.54 -4.91
CA GLY A 15 -5.02 16.42 -5.92
C GLY A 15 -4.59 15.50 -7.07
N SER A 16 -4.83 15.92 -8.32
CA SER A 16 -4.50 15.16 -9.54
C SER A 16 -3.21 15.61 -10.25
N ASP A 17 -2.56 16.68 -9.79
CA ASP A 17 -1.40 17.27 -10.48
C ASP A 17 -0.13 16.40 -10.39
N PHE A 18 -0.10 15.45 -9.44
CA PHE A 18 1.01 14.52 -9.25
C PHE A 18 0.51 13.08 -9.05
N VAL A 19 1.43 12.13 -9.19
CA VAL A 19 1.20 10.73 -8.83
C VAL A 19 1.67 10.50 -7.40
N VAL A 20 0.75 10.09 -6.53
CA VAL A 20 1.05 9.64 -5.18
C VAL A 20 1.64 8.24 -5.24
N CYS A 21 2.95 8.13 -5.15
CA CYS A 21 3.65 6.86 -5.04
C CYS A 21 3.59 6.35 -3.58
N PHE A 22 2.61 5.50 -3.26
CA PHE A 22 2.37 4.95 -1.92
C PHE A 22 3.19 3.68 -1.68
N LYS A 23 3.88 3.66 -0.53
CA LYS A 23 4.78 2.59 -0.10
C LYS A 23 4.25 1.93 1.17
N PRO A 24 3.55 0.78 1.06
CA PRO A 24 3.03 0.05 2.23
C PRO A 24 4.16 -0.36 3.19
N ASN A 25 3.79 -0.67 4.44
CA ASN A 25 4.75 -1.13 5.43
C ASN A 25 5.18 -2.59 5.17
N SER A 26 6.38 -2.77 4.61
CA SER A 26 6.94 -4.09 4.28
C SER A 26 7.18 -4.99 5.51
N ASN A 27 7.23 -4.44 6.73
CA ASN A 27 7.48 -5.24 7.95
C ASN A 27 6.40 -6.29 8.22
N TYR A 28 5.19 -6.11 7.69
CA TYR A 28 4.13 -7.12 7.80
C TYR A 28 4.44 -8.41 7.03
N LEU A 29 5.41 -8.38 6.10
CA LEU A 29 5.87 -9.55 5.36
C LEU A 29 7.06 -10.27 6.01
N THR A 30 7.71 -9.66 7.02
CA THR A 30 9.02 -10.12 7.51
C THR A 30 8.96 -10.98 8.78
N GLY A 31 7.92 -10.83 9.62
CA GLY A 31 7.83 -11.46 10.94
C GLY A 31 7.33 -12.91 10.96
N SER A 32 7.39 -13.57 12.12
CA SER A 32 6.73 -14.87 12.34
C SER A 32 5.21 -14.77 12.21
N ASP A 33 4.66 -13.63 12.59
CA ASP A 33 3.23 -13.35 12.65
C ASP A 33 2.75 -12.75 11.31
N TRP A 34 3.20 -13.35 10.21
CA TRP A 34 2.86 -12.90 8.86
C TRP A 34 1.34 -12.82 8.69
N SER A 35 0.88 -11.64 8.29
CA SER A 35 -0.53 -11.37 8.03
C SER A 35 -0.65 -10.32 6.93
N LEU A 36 -1.53 -10.57 5.97
CA LEU A 36 -1.85 -9.62 4.89
C LEU A 36 -2.88 -8.58 5.33
N GLU A 37 -3.57 -8.78 6.45
CA GLU A 37 -4.67 -7.91 6.86
C GLU A 37 -4.24 -6.45 7.10
N PRO A 38 -3.11 -6.15 7.76
CA PRO A 38 -2.66 -4.76 7.90
C PRO A 38 -2.36 -4.10 6.55
N LEU A 39 -1.76 -4.84 5.61
CA LEU A 39 -1.46 -4.35 4.25
C LEU A 39 -2.76 -4.08 3.48
N LYS A 40 -3.76 -4.95 3.60
CA LYS A 40 -5.08 -4.75 3.02
C LYS A 40 -5.73 -3.46 3.52
N GLN A 41 -5.68 -3.21 4.82
CA GLN A 41 -6.25 -1.98 5.41
C GLN A 41 -5.53 -0.71 4.93
N GLU A 42 -4.20 -0.77 4.77
CA GLU A 42 -3.42 0.32 4.17
C GLU A 42 -3.86 0.60 2.72
N LEU A 43 -4.07 -0.44 1.91
CA LEU A 43 -4.52 -0.29 0.52
C LEU A 43 -5.96 0.25 0.42
N ILE A 44 -6.88 -0.26 1.23
CA ILE A 44 -8.26 0.26 1.27
C ILE A 44 -8.26 1.75 1.65
N LYS A 45 -7.45 2.14 2.63
CA LYS A 45 -7.33 3.54 3.06
C LYS A 45 -6.80 4.44 1.93
N ILE A 46 -5.70 4.06 1.27
CA ILE A 46 -5.13 4.91 0.21
C ILE A 46 -6.07 5.03 -0.99
N MET A 47 -6.75 3.94 -1.38
CA MET A 47 -7.70 3.96 -2.51
C MET A 47 -8.94 4.80 -2.20
N ALA A 48 -9.44 4.75 -0.96
CA ALA A 48 -10.54 5.62 -0.53
C ALA A 48 -10.16 7.10 -0.60
N LEU A 49 -8.95 7.46 -0.14
CA LEU A 49 -8.43 8.84 -0.23
C LEU A 49 -8.18 9.27 -1.68
N ALA A 50 -7.68 8.36 -2.53
CA ALA A 50 -7.47 8.60 -3.95
C ALA A 50 -8.78 9.03 -4.63
N ARG A 51 -9.85 8.29 -4.37
CA ARG A 51 -11.19 8.60 -4.87
C ARG A 51 -11.71 9.92 -4.30
N LYS A 52 -11.54 10.14 -2.99
CA LYS A 52 -12.04 11.34 -2.30
C LYS A 52 -11.41 12.64 -2.84
N TYR A 53 -10.11 12.63 -3.09
CA TYR A 53 -9.35 13.82 -3.50
C TYR A 53 -8.97 13.86 -4.98
N ASN A 54 -9.50 12.92 -5.78
CA ASN A 54 -9.21 12.78 -7.19
C ASN A 54 -7.69 12.70 -7.46
N SER A 55 -6.99 11.86 -6.69
CA SER A 55 -5.53 11.68 -6.82
C SER A 55 -5.17 10.48 -7.66
N ASN A 56 -4.13 10.65 -8.49
CA ASN A 56 -3.47 9.54 -9.16
C ASN A 56 -2.60 8.79 -8.14
N VAL A 57 -2.70 7.47 -8.09
CA VAL A 57 -1.94 6.65 -7.12
C VAL A 57 -1.19 5.54 -7.84
N GLU A 58 0.07 5.37 -7.47
CA GLU A 58 0.89 4.21 -7.77
C GLU A 58 1.23 3.52 -6.43
N ILE A 59 1.17 2.19 -6.39
CA ILE A 59 1.52 1.42 -5.21
C ILE A 59 2.78 0.63 -5.50
N ASP A 60 3.84 0.88 -4.72
CA ASP A 60 5.10 0.15 -4.82
C ASP A 60 5.55 -0.39 -3.45
N MET A 61 5.88 -1.68 -3.40
CA MET A 61 6.37 -2.27 -2.15
C MET A 61 7.72 -1.65 -1.78
N LYS A 62 7.84 -1.19 -0.53
CA LYS A 62 9.10 -0.67 0.01
C LYS A 62 10.18 -1.75 0.01
N THR A 63 11.44 -1.34 0.07
CA THR A 63 12.61 -2.23 0.22
C THR A 63 12.38 -3.32 1.27
N ILE A 64 12.47 -4.57 0.83
CA ILE A 64 12.36 -5.74 1.69
C ILE A 64 13.77 -6.23 2.02
N ILE A 65 14.08 -6.34 3.32
CA ILE A 65 15.37 -6.83 3.79
C ILE A 65 15.35 -8.36 3.93
N THR A 66 14.21 -8.93 4.30
CA THR A 66 14.01 -10.37 4.49
C THR A 66 12.54 -10.74 4.34
N LEU A 67 12.25 -11.97 3.92
CA LEU A 67 10.92 -12.59 3.97
C LEU A 67 10.93 -13.86 4.82
N ASN A 68 11.89 -13.98 5.74
CA ASN A 68 12.08 -15.16 6.58
C ASN A 68 12.24 -16.48 5.78
N GLY A 69 12.91 -16.41 4.62
CA GLY A 69 13.08 -17.56 3.72
C GLY A 69 11.84 -17.94 2.91
N GLU A 70 10.77 -17.13 2.97
CA GLU A 70 9.47 -17.41 2.34
C GLU A 70 9.11 -16.36 1.27
N PRO A 71 9.71 -16.42 0.06
CA PRO A 71 9.47 -15.43 -1.00
C PRO A 71 7.99 -15.33 -1.42
N GLN A 72 7.21 -16.41 -1.28
CA GLN A 72 5.79 -16.45 -1.59
C GLN A 72 4.93 -15.44 -0.82
N ARG A 73 5.43 -14.93 0.33
CA ARG A 73 4.75 -13.86 1.07
C ARG A 73 4.60 -12.59 0.24
N LEU A 74 5.59 -12.30 -0.61
CA LEU A 74 5.53 -11.16 -1.53
C LEU A 74 4.52 -11.42 -2.66
N TRP A 75 4.47 -12.65 -3.20
CA TRP A 75 3.49 -13.00 -4.23
C TRP A 75 2.06 -12.89 -3.71
N ALA A 76 1.80 -13.42 -2.51
CA ALA A 76 0.50 -13.32 -1.87
C ALA A 76 0.08 -11.86 -1.63
N TRP A 77 1.03 -10.98 -1.31
CA TRP A 77 0.77 -9.54 -1.27
C TRP A 77 0.44 -8.96 -2.65
N CYS A 78 1.20 -9.32 -3.69
CA CYS A 78 0.94 -8.86 -5.06
C CYS A 78 -0.45 -9.28 -5.55
N ASP A 79 -0.83 -10.54 -5.33
CA ASP A 79 -2.13 -11.08 -5.73
C ASP A 79 -3.27 -10.34 -5.02
N MET A 80 -3.16 -10.18 -3.70
CA MET A 80 -4.13 -9.41 -2.90
C MET A 80 -4.21 -7.95 -3.34
N ALA A 81 -3.06 -7.29 -3.58
CA ALA A 81 -3.03 -5.89 -4.01
C ALA A 81 -3.69 -5.71 -5.38
N ALA A 82 -3.39 -6.60 -6.34
CA ALA A 82 -3.98 -6.59 -7.66
C ALA A 82 -5.51 -6.80 -7.61
N GLU A 83 -5.98 -7.74 -6.79
CA GLU A 83 -7.41 -7.98 -6.59
C GLU A 83 -8.11 -6.75 -6.02
N ILE A 84 -7.54 -6.10 -5.00
CA ILE A 84 -8.11 -4.88 -4.42
C ILE A 84 -8.18 -3.78 -5.48
N ILE A 85 -7.10 -3.53 -6.21
CA ILE A 85 -7.03 -2.45 -7.20
C ILE A 85 -8.00 -2.69 -8.37
N ALA A 86 -8.15 -3.93 -8.84
CA ALA A 86 -9.05 -4.26 -9.93
C ALA A 86 -10.53 -4.00 -9.61
N ASN A 87 -10.89 -3.91 -8.33
CA ASN A 87 -12.25 -3.67 -7.86
C ASN A 87 -12.53 -2.20 -7.46
N TYR A 88 -11.58 -1.28 -7.69
CA TYR A 88 -11.69 0.15 -7.30
C TYR A 88 -11.75 1.11 -8.50
#